data_AF-A0A5E4WH77-F1
#
_entry.id   AF-A0A5E4WH77-F1
#
_cell.length_a   1.000
_cell.length_b   1.000
_cell.length_c   1.000
_cell.angle_alpha   90.00
_cell.angle_beta   90.00
_cell.angle_gamma   90.00
#
_symmetry.space_group_name_H-M   'P 1'
#
loop_
_entity.id
_entity.type
_entity.pdbx_description
1 polymer ?
#
loop_
_entity_poly.entity_id
_entity_poly.type
_entity_poly.pdbx_seq_one_letter_code
_entity_poly.pdbx_strand_id
1 'polypeptide(L)'
;MKNRPVREDYRRWLEAQTVTVSDDKSHTASTVPALPSVLPFSGYVVWFHTSLTYLDIRFDHHRFEIVTQQVQSAAEAFFFDSLDAAYEHAAHVGEPCLILFAPASGASVSVVG
;
A
#
# COMPACT_ATOMS: atom_id res chain seq x y z
N MET A 1 -23.20 -1.37 -0.17
CA MET A 1 -21.93 -2.11 -0.02
C MET A 1 -21.63 -2.79 -1.35
N LYS A 2 -20.72 -2.25 -2.16
CA LYS A 2 -20.26 -2.94 -3.38
C LYS A 2 -19.31 -4.06 -2.92
N ASN A 3 -19.63 -5.32 -3.27
CA ASN A 3 -18.70 -6.44 -3.13
C ASN A 3 -17.50 -6.16 -4.03
N ARG A 4 -16.43 -5.61 -3.44
CA ARG A 4 -15.17 -5.41 -4.13
C ARG A 4 -14.49 -6.78 -4.27
N PRO A 5 -14.04 -7.17 -5.47
CA PRO A 5 -13.17 -8.33 -5.57
C PRO A 5 -11.90 -8.02 -4.75
N VAL A 6 -11.59 -8.90 -3.81
CA VAL A 6 -10.35 -8.83 -3.03
C VAL A 6 -9.17 -8.81 -4.01
N ARG A 7 -8.31 -7.79 -3.92
CA ARG A 7 -7.15 -7.66 -4.82
C ARG A 7 -6.26 -8.89 -4.72
N GLU A 8 -5.76 -9.33 -5.88
CA GLU A 8 -4.84 -10.46 -5.95
C GLU A 8 -3.55 -10.18 -5.17
N ASP A 9 -3.04 -8.93 -5.21
CA ASP A 9 -1.88 -8.51 -4.42
C ASP A 9 -2.12 -8.66 -2.91
N TYR A 10 -3.31 -8.29 -2.44
CA TYR A 10 -3.68 -8.44 -1.04
C TYR A 10 -3.87 -9.91 -0.65
N ARG A 11 -4.48 -10.73 -1.52
CA ARG A 11 -4.56 -12.19 -1.30
C ARG A 11 -3.18 -12.83 -1.23
N ARG A 12 -2.29 -12.53 -2.18
CA ARG A 12 -0.91 -13.04 -2.18
C ARG A 12 -0.15 -12.59 -0.94
N TRP A 13 -0.37 -11.36 -0.48
CA TRP A 13 0.22 -10.86 0.78
C TRP A 13 -0.31 -11.62 2.00
N LEU A 14 -1.63 -11.88 2.07
CA LEU A 14 -2.22 -12.69 3.14
C LEU A 14 -1.69 -14.14 3.13
N GLU A 15 -1.60 -14.76 1.95
CA GLU A 15 -1.06 -16.11 1.78
C GLU A 15 0.43 -16.19 2.17
N ALA A 16 1.23 -15.18 1.80
CA ALA A 16 2.63 -15.15 2.17
C ALA A 16 2.83 -15.04 3.69
N GLN A 17 1.94 -14.34 4.40
CA GLN A 17 1.98 -14.27 5.87
C GLN A 17 1.51 -15.56 6.55
N THR A 18 0.50 -16.25 6.02
CA THR A 18 0.00 -17.50 6.62
C THR A 18 1.00 -18.64 6.45
N VAL A 19 1.74 -18.66 5.33
CA VAL A 19 2.85 -19.61 5.11
C VAL A 19 3.95 -19.43 6.15
N THR A 20 4.32 -18.19 6.51
CA THR A 20 5.31 -17.92 7.57
C THR A 20 4.89 -18.33 8.98
N VAL A 21 3.59 -18.46 9.26
CA VAL A 21 3.10 -18.90 10.59
C VAL A 21 3.05 -20.42 10.73
N SER A 22 2.99 -21.16 9.61
CA SER A 22 2.84 -22.63 9.63
C SER A 22 4.13 -23.40 9.37
N ASP A 23 5.19 -22.76 8.87
CA ASP A 23 6.41 -23.46 8.45
C ASP A 23 7.65 -23.03 9.25
N ASP A 24 7.94 -23.80 10.31
CA ASP A 24 9.18 -23.78 11.10
C ASP A 24 10.38 -24.39 10.33
N LYS A 25 10.34 -24.53 8.99
CA LYS A 25 11.43 -25.19 8.27
C LYS A 25 11.66 -24.71 6.85
N SER A 26 12.41 -23.61 6.78
CA SER A 26 13.49 -23.40 5.80
C SER A 26 13.16 -23.81 4.36
N HIS A 27 12.37 -23.03 3.62
CA HIS A 27 12.53 -22.96 2.17
C HIS A 27 12.05 -21.60 1.62
N THR A 28 13.01 -20.86 1.05
CA THR A 28 12.83 -19.68 0.18
C THR A 28 11.77 -18.70 0.65
N ALA A 29 12.17 -17.85 1.62
CA ALA A 29 11.42 -16.67 2.00
C ALA A 29 11.13 -15.82 0.76
N SER A 30 9.90 -15.91 0.22
CA SER A 30 9.24 -14.76 -0.39
C SER A 30 9.24 -13.69 0.68
N THR A 31 10.31 -12.90 0.68
CA THR A 31 10.62 -11.93 1.71
C THR A 31 9.67 -10.78 1.48
N VAL A 32 8.42 -10.95 1.92
CA VAL A 32 7.47 -9.86 1.97
C VAL A 32 8.13 -8.80 2.83
N PRO A 33 8.38 -7.60 2.29
CA PRO A 33 9.13 -6.62 3.03
C PRO A 33 8.37 -6.23 4.28
N ALA A 34 9.12 -6.00 5.36
CA ALA A 34 8.55 -5.57 6.62
C ALA A 34 7.70 -4.32 6.40
N LEU A 35 6.46 -4.37 6.87
CA LEU A 35 5.55 -3.23 6.77
C LEU A 35 6.12 -2.03 7.51
N PRO A 36 5.84 -0.81 7.03
CA PRO A 36 6.13 0.40 7.80
C PRO A 36 5.44 0.29 9.16
N SER A 37 6.18 0.45 10.26
CA SER A 37 5.61 0.29 11.60
C SER A 37 4.62 1.39 11.96
N VAL A 38 4.87 2.60 11.47
CA VAL A 38 4.04 3.79 11.69
C VAL A 38 3.96 4.63 10.42
N LEU A 39 2.82 5.29 10.21
CA LEU A 39 2.66 6.31 9.16
C LEU A 39 2.63 7.72 9.78
N PRO A 40 3.18 8.73 9.08
CA PRO A 40 3.22 10.10 9.57
C PRO A 40 1.84 10.77 9.59
N PHE A 41 0.86 10.26 8.84
CA PHE A 41 -0.48 10.82 8.74
C PHE A 41 -1.54 9.73 8.86
N SER A 42 -2.76 10.13 9.26
CA SER A 42 -3.93 9.26 9.26
C SER A 42 -4.53 9.15 7.87
N GLY A 43 -5.05 7.97 7.52
CA GLY A 43 -5.73 7.74 6.26
C GLY A 43 -5.24 6.48 5.57
N TYR A 44 -5.52 6.40 4.27
CA TYR A 44 -5.14 5.29 3.42
C TYR A 44 -4.00 5.72 2.50
N VAL A 45 -2.94 4.92 2.38
CA VAL A 45 -1.83 5.19 1.46
C VAL A 45 -1.55 3.94 0.63
N VAL A 46 -1.18 4.12 -0.63
CA VAL A 46 -0.80 3.01 -1.51
C VAL A 46 0.71 2.82 -1.39
N TRP A 47 1.14 1.60 -1.08
CA TRP A 47 2.52 1.22 -0.89
C TRP A 47 2.94 0.13 -1.89
N PHE A 48 3.99 0.40 -2.62
CA PHE A 48 4.62 -0.51 -3.58
C PHE A 48 5.62 -1.37 -2.81
N HIS A 49 5.19 -2.55 -2.40
CA HIS A 49 6.03 -3.44 -1.60
C HIS A 49 7.26 -3.96 -2.38
N THR A 50 7.24 -3.98 -3.72
CA THR A 50 8.42 -4.37 -4.51
C THR A 50 9.50 -3.29 -4.51
N SER A 51 9.12 -2.03 -4.73
CA SER A 51 10.05 -0.89 -4.77
C SER A 51 10.27 -0.21 -3.41
N LEU A 52 9.52 -0.60 -2.38
CA LEU A 52 9.48 0.03 -1.05
C LEU A 52 9.13 1.54 -1.11
N THR A 53 8.37 1.94 -2.12
CA THR A 53 7.92 3.31 -2.36
C THR A 53 6.43 3.46 -2.07
N TYR A 54 5.98 4.70 -1.98
CA TYR A 54 4.58 5.06 -1.78
C TYR A 54 4.05 5.81 -2.99
N LEU A 55 2.75 5.72 -3.21
CA LEU A 55 2.08 6.53 -4.20
C LEU A 55 1.96 7.96 -3.68
N ASP A 56 2.35 8.88 -4.54
CA ASP A 56 2.11 10.30 -4.39
C ASP A 56 1.33 10.81 -5.61
N ILE A 57 0.49 11.79 -5.37
CA ILE A 57 -0.37 12.41 -6.38
C ILE A 57 -0.15 13.90 -6.28
N ARG A 58 0.41 14.49 -7.33
CA ARG A 58 0.66 15.93 -7.39
C ARG A 58 0.03 16.51 -8.64
N PHE A 59 -0.36 17.77 -8.54
CA PHE A 59 -0.71 18.54 -9.71
C PHE A 59 0.57 19.10 -10.33
N ASP A 60 0.88 18.69 -11.55
CA ASP A 60 1.99 19.24 -12.31
C ASP A 60 1.53 20.57 -12.94
N HIS A 61 2.02 21.68 -12.41
CA HIS A 61 1.69 23.02 -12.90
C HIS A 61 2.20 23.28 -14.32
N HIS A 62 3.27 22.61 -14.75
CA HIS A 62 3.85 22.80 -16.08
C HIS A 62 3.04 22.05 -17.15
N ARG A 63 2.54 20.87 -16.81
CA ARG A 63 1.74 20.02 -17.71
C ARG A 63 0.24 20.25 -17.57
N PHE A 64 -0.17 20.93 -16.49
CA PHE A 64 -1.56 21.21 -16.15
C PHE A 64 -2.41 19.92 -16.01
N GLU A 65 -1.82 18.90 -15.37
CA GLU A 65 -2.44 17.58 -15.17
C GLU A 65 -2.12 17.02 -13.78
N ILE A 66 -2.93 16.07 -13.32
CA ILE A 66 -2.66 15.29 -12.10
C ILE A 66 -1.73 14.15 -12.48
N VAL A 67 -0.53 14.14 -11.90
CA VAL A 67 0.46 13.08 -12.07
C VAL A 67 0.53 12.19 -10.85
N THR A 68 0.56 10.88 -11.09
CA THR A 68 0.91 9.89 -10.08
C THR A 68 2.41 9.63 -10.15
N GLN A 69 3.07 9.61 -9.00
CA GLN A 69 4.49 9.30 -8.91
C GLN A 69 4.77 8.41 -7.70
N GLN A 70 5.97 7.85 -7.66
CA GLN A 70 6.44 7.05 -6.52
C GLN A 70 7.41 7.87 -5.68
N VAL A 71 7.20 7.90 -4.36
CA VAL A 71 8.08 8.58 -3.39
C VAL A 71 8.65 7.57 -2.40
N GLN A 72 9.86 7.81 -1.90
CA GLN A 72 10.50 6.90 -0.95
C GLN A 72 9.98 7.06 0.48
N SER A 73 9.53 8.26 0.83
CA SER A 73 9.08 8.58 2.18
C SER A 73 7.55 8.55 2.28
N ALA A 74 7.04 7.91 3.34
CA ALA A 74 5.63 8.00 3.69
C ALA A 74 5.19 9.44 3.99
N ALA A 75 6.11 10.35 4.36
CA ALA A 75 5.78 11.75 4.62
C ALA A 75 5.51 12.56 3.35
N GLU A 76 5.97 12.06 2.20
CA GLU A 76 5.77 12.68 0.88
C GLU A 76 4.65 12.02 0.09
N ALA A 77 4.06 10.96 0.65
CA ALA A 77 3.03 10.15 0.02
C ALA A 77 1.67 10.83 0.08
N PHE A 78 0.78 10.45 -0.83
CA PHE A 78 -0.59 10.91 -0.83
C PHE A 78 -1.45 10.03 0.07
N PHE A 79 -2.10 10.65 1.06
CA PHE A 79 -3.04 9.97 1.96
C PHE A 79 -4.46 10.25 1.49
N PHE A 80 -5.18 9.18 1.19
CA PHE A 80 -6.60 9.22 0.87
C PHE A 80 -7.43 9.20 2.14
N ASP A 81 -8.53 9.95 2.12
CA ASP A 81 -9.52 9.94 3.19
C ASP A 81 -10.42 8.69 3.15
N SER A 82 -10.46 7.99 2.01
CA SER A 82 -11.30 6.81 1.82
C SER A 82 -10.55 5.64 1.18
N LEU A 83 -10.90 4.43 1.62
CA LEU A 83 -10.39 3.20 1.04
C LEU A 83 -10.75 3.09 -0.45
N ASP A 84 -11.94 3.57 -0.85
CA ASP A 84 -12.39 3.56 -2.25
C ASP A 84 -11.46 4.36 -3.16
N ALA A 85 -11.08 5.57 -2.76
CA ALA A 85 -10.16 6.39 -3.53
C ALA A 85 -8.79 5.71 -3.66
N ALA A 86 -8.24 5.19 -2.55
CA ALA A 86 -6.99 4.45 -2.58
C ALA A 86 -7.07 3.23 -3.51
N TYR A 87 -8.22 2.54 -3.51
CA TYR A 87 -8.49 1.40 -4.39
C TYR A 87 -8.48 1.76 -5.87
N GLU A 88 -9.17 2.83 -6.23
CA GLU A 88 -9.23 3.31 -7.61
C GLU A 88 -7.83 3.65 -8.12
N HIS A 89 -7.02 4.36 -7.33
CA HIS A 89 -5.66 4.69 -7.72
C HIS A 89 -4.74 3.46 -7.75
N ALA A 90 -4.88 2.54 -6.80
CA ALA A 90 -4.09 1.32 -6.75
C ALA A 90 -4.46 0.32 -7.88
N ALA A 91 -5.62 0.46 -8.53
CA ALA A 91 -5.99 -0.31 -9.71
C ALA A 91 -5.36 0.23 -11.01
N HIS A 92 -4.96 1.50 -11.03
CA HIS A 92 -4.36 2.16 -12.20
C HIS A 92 -2.83 2.06 -12.21
N VAL A 93 -2.21 1.53 -11.16
CA VAL A 93 -0.75 1.39 -11.09
C VAL A 93 -0.31 0.05 -11.68
N GLY A 94 0.76 0.07 -12.48
CA GLY A 94 1.28 -1.12 -13.19
C GLY A 94 2.16 -2.03 -12.34
N GLU A 95 2.25 -1.81 -11.02
CA GLU A 95 3.12 -2.53 -10.10
C GLU A 95 2.31 -3.09 -8.91
N PRO A 96 2.67 -4.29 -8.40
CA PRO A 96 2.06 -4.87 -7.21
C PRO A 96 2.12 -3.92 -6.01
N CYS A 97 0.96 -3.59 -5.44
CA CYS A 97 0.84 -2.63 -4.35
C CYS A 97 -0.18 -3.05 -3.31
N LEU A 98 0.04 -2.60 -2.08
CA LEU A 98 -0.81 -2.80 -0.92
C LEU A 98 -1.38 -1.46 -0.50
N ILE A 99 -2.60 -1.47 0.05
CA ILE A 99 -3.16 -0.28 0.68
C ILE A 99 -2.91 -0.40 2.17
N LEU A 100 -2.26 0.60 2.73
CA LEU A 100 -1.95 0.73 4.14
C LEU A 100 -2.94 1.70 4.78
N PHE A 101 -3.42 1.39 5.96
CA PHE A 101 -4.32 2.23 6.74
C PHE A 101 -3.67 2.58 8.08
N ALA A 102 -3.68 3.86 8.42
CA ALA A 102 -3.35 4.36 9.74
C ALA A 102 -4.55 5.12 10.34
N PRO A 103 -5.06 4.73 11.52
CA PRO A 103 -6.20 5.40 12.14
C PRO A 103 -5.85 6.79 12.69
N ALA A 104 -4.59 7.04 13.03
CA ALA A 104 -4.08 8.32 13.52
C ALA A 104 -2.62 8.50 13.07
N SER A 105 -2.16 9.75 13.05
CA SER A 105 -0.74 10.08 12.86
C SER A 105 0.12 9.34 13.89
N GLY A 106 1.14 8.61 13.45
CA GLY A 106 2.03 7.82 14.30
C GLY A 106 1.43 6.51 14.81
N ALA A 107 0.22 6.14 14.37
CA ALA A 107 -0.38 4.87 14.75
C ALA A 107 0.21 3.68 13.97
N SER A 108 0.00 2.48 14.51
CA SER A 108 0.33 1.23 13.83
C SER A 108 -0.41 1.10 12.51
N VAL A 109 0.30 0.59 11.52
CA VAL A 109 -0.20 0.43 10.16
C VAL A 109 -0.84 -0.93 9.99
N SER A 110 -2.00 -0.95 9.33
CA SER A 110 -2.69 -2.17 8.93
C SER A 110 -2.82 -2.23 7.41
N VAL A 111 -2.59 -3.40 6.82
CA VAL A 111 -2.86 -3.59 5.39
C VAL A 111 -4.35 -3.83 5.19
N VAL A 112 -4.92 -3.19 4.18
CA VAL A 112 -6.34 -3.28 3.82
C VAL A 112 -6.49 -3.62 2.34
N GLY A 113 -7.50 -4.45 2.03
CA GLY A 113 -7.85 -4.91 0.69
C GLY A 113 -9.23 -5.56 0.68
#